data_AF-A3X0C6-F1
#
_entry.id   AF-A3X0C6-F1
#
_cell.length_a   1.000
_cell.length_b   1.000
_cell.length_c   1.000
_cell.angle_alpha   90.00
_cell.angle_beta   90.00
_cell.angle_gamma   90.00
#
_symmetry.space_group_name_H-M   'P 1'
#
loop_
_entity.id
_entity.type
_entity.pdbx_description
1 polymer ?
#
loop_
_entity_poly.entity_id
_entity_poly.type
_entity_poly.pdbx_seq_one_letter_code
_entity_poly.pdbx_strand_id
1 'polypeptide(L)' 'MPGKRGPDTHHVVPSPGGGWNVKRGGAARASGHFDTKREAISQGREVSRSQGTELRIHNRDGRIGQSDSHGRDPNPPRG' A
#
# COMPACT_ATOMS: atom_id res chain seq x y z
N MET A 1 -26.63 -2.28 -10.04
CA MET A 1 -25.18 -2.06 -10.16
C MET A 1 -24.66 -1.52 -8.84
N PRO A 2 -23.95 -2.29 -7.98
CA PRO A 2 -22.92 -1.58 -7.21
C PRO A 2 -21.81 -2.48 -6.64
N GLY A 3 -20.60 -2.45 -7.19
CA GLY A 3 -19.40 -2.77 -6.43
C GLY A 3 -18.80 -1.46 -5.96
N LYS A 4 -18.96 -1.10 -4.68
CA LYS A 4 -18.33 0.09 -4.08
C LYS A 4 -16.84 0.05 -4.43
N ARG A 5 -16.38 0.96 -5.30
CA ARG A 5 -14.95 1.27 -5.42
C ARG A 5 -14.57 1.84 -4.05
N GLY A 6 -14.06 0.98 -3.17
CA GLY A 6 -13.35 1.44 -1.98
C GLY A 6 -12.23 2.39 -2.44
N PRO A 7 -11.77 3.29 -1.56
CA PRO A 7 -10.72 4.22 -1.93
C PRO A 7 -9.56 3.46 -2.59
N ASP A 8 -9.16 3.91 -3.78
CA ASP A 8 -8.08 3.39 -4.59
C ASP A 8 -6.74 3.68 -3.91
N THR A 9 -6.55 3.14 -2.70
CA THR A 9 -5.36 3.30 -1.88
C THR A 9 -4.91 1.95 -1.35
N HIS A 10 -3.61 1.72 -1.25
CA HIS A 10 -3.01 0.56 -0.62
C HIS A 10 -2.31 1.02 0.65
N HIS A 11 -2.46 0.28 1.74
CA HIS A 11 -1.94 0.61 3.05
C HIS A 11 -1.01 -0.51 3.50
N VAL A 12 0.27 -0.18 3.69
CA VAL A 12 1.27 -1.04 4.30
C VAL A 12 1.28 -0.72 5.80
N VAL A 13 0.63 -1.57 6.60
CA VAL A 13 0.51 -1.40 8.05
C VAL A 13 1.36 -2.43 8.80
N PRO A 14 2.02 -2.08 9.91
CA PRO A 14 2.67 -3.07 10.75
C PRO A 14 1.61 -4.02 11.32
N SER A 15 1.94 -5.32 11.37
CA SER A 15 1.10 -6.33 11.99
C SER A 15 1.41 -6.42 13.49
N PRO A 16 0.40 -6.55 14.36
CA PRO A 16 0.62 -6.69 15.81
C PRO A 16 1.38 -7.98 16.18
N GLY A 17 1.31 -9.02 15.35
CA GLY A 17 2.05 -10.26 15.53
C GLY A 17 3.48 -10.25 14.97
N GLY A 18 3.97 -9.09 14.53
CA GLY A 18 5.20 -8.99 13.73
C GLY A 18 4.92 -9.06 12.23
N GLY A 19 5.80 -8.46 11.44
CA GLY A 19 5.62 -8.32 10.00
C GLY A 19 4.76 -7.12 9.59
N TRP A 20 4.31 -7.15 8.34
CA TRP A 20 3.71 -6.05 7.59
C TRP A 20 2.57 -6.57 6.73
N ASN A 21 1.41 -5.92 6.83
CA ASN A 21 0.23 -6.26 6.07
C ASN A 21 -0.02 -5.21 5.00
N VAL A 22 -0.22 -5.65 3.77
CA VAL A 22 -0.69 -4.80 2.68
C VAL A 22 -2.21 -4.92 2.61
N LYS A 23 -2.93 -3.82 2.80
CA LYS A 23 -4.40 -3.77 2.77
C LYS A 23 -4.84 -2.80 1.69
N ARG A 24 -5.86 -3.13 0.89
CA ARG A 24 -6.50 -2.14 0.03
C ARG A 24 -7.51 -1.31 0.83
N GLY A 25 -7.61 -0.02 0.52
CA GLY A 25 -8.60 0.90 1.05
C GLY A 25 -10.00 0.40 0.79
N GLY A 26 -10.77 0.19 1.87
CA GLY A 26 -12.11 -0.41 1.79
C GLY A 26 -12.13 -1.94 1.68
N ALA A 27 -10.99 -2.62 1.65
CA ALA A 27 -10.95 -4.08 1.78
C ALA A 27 -10.97 -4.50 3.25
N ALA A 28 -11.82 -5.47 3.58
CA ALA A 28 -11.88 -6.06 4.93
C ALA A 28 -10.65 -6.93 5.26
N ARG A 29 -9.91 -7.37 4.23
CA ARG A 29 -8.75 -8.28 4.37
C ARG A 29 -7.47 -7.62 3.86
N ALA A 30 -6.35 -8.05 4.44
CA ALA A 30 -5.06 -7.78 3.84
C ALA A 30 -4.92 -8.55 2.52
N SER A 31 -4.44 -7.87 1.49
CA SER A 31 -4.04 -8.47 0.22
C SER A 31 -2.83 -9.37 0.37
N GLY A 32 -1.98 -9.11 1.38
CA GLY A 32 -0.81 -9.93 1.69
C GLY A 32 -0.20 -9.62 3.04
N HIS A 33 0.52 -10.59 3.59
CA HIS A 33 1.33 -10.49 4.80
C HIS A 33 2.80 -10.75 4.43
N PHE A 34 3.71 -9.96 5.00
CA PHE A 34 5.14 -10.02 4.74
C PHE A 34 5.92 -9.87 6.03
N ASP A 35 7.06 -10.53 6.14
CA ASP A 35 7.89 -10.43 7.35
C ASP A 35 8.59 -9.07 7.44
N THR A 36 8.99 -8.49 6.30
CA THR A 36 9.72 -7.23 6.26
C THR A 36 8.94 -6.08 5.63
N LYS A 37 9.22 -4.86 6.11
CA LYS A 37 8.63 -3.62 5.57
C LYS A 37 8.94 -3.48 4.09
N ARG A 38 10.17 -3.83 3.70
CA ARG A 38 10.68 -3.69 2.34
C ARG A 38 9.88 -4.54 1.35
N GLU A 39 9.58 -5.78 1.70
CA GLU A 39 8.78 -6.68 0.86
C GLU A 39 7.34 -6.17 0.71
N ALA A 40 6.72 -5.77 1.82
CA ALA A 40 5.38 -5.19 1.81
C ALA A 40 5.30 -3.90 0.98
N ILE A 41 6.32 -3.03 1.07
CA ILE A 41 6.42 -1.83 0.23
C ILE A 41 6.59 -2.22 -1.23
N SER A 42 7.49 -3.14 -1.57
CA SER A 42 7.74 -3.54 -2.96
C SER A 42 6.48 -4.05 -3.62
N GLN A 43 5.76 -4.96 -2.95
CA GLN A 43 4.49 -5.51 -3.43
C GLN A 43 3.40 -4.43 -3.47
N GLY A 44 3.26 -3.63 -2.42
CA GLY A 44 2.32 -2.51 -2.40
C GLY A 44 2.55 -1.51 -3.54
N ARG A 45 3.82 -1.28 -3.90
CA ARG A 45 4.25 -0.37 -4.98
C ARG A 45 3.94 -0.94 -6.35
N GLU A 46 4.20 -2.23 -6.56
CA GLU A 46 3.87 -2.90 -7.82
C GLU A 46 2.36 -2.90 -8.07
N VAL A 47 1.57 -3.24 -7.04
CA VAL A 47 0.11 -3.23 -7.09
C VAL A 47 -0.41 -1.81 -7.29
N SER A 48 0.14 -0.82 -6.58
CA SER A 48 -0.32 0.55 -6.73
C SER A 48 0.05 1.16 -8.07
N ARG A 49 1.21 0.80 -8.63
CA ARG A 49 1.63 1.19 -9.98
C ARG A 49 0.73 0.61 -11.06
N SER A 50 0.50 -0.71 -11.00
CA SER A 50 -0.33 -1.41 -12.00
C SER A 50 -1.78 -0.91 -12.00
N GLN A 51 -2.29 -0.49 -10.85
CA GLN A 51 -3.66 0.00 -10.69
C GLN A 51 -3.80 1.53 -10.68
N GLY A 52 -2.69 2.28 -10.72
CA GLY A 52 -2.70 3.75 -10.65
C GLY A 52 -3.25 4.30 -9.33
N THR A 53 -3.01 3.59 -8.22
CA THR A 53 -3.55 3.90 -6.89
C THR A 53 -2.52 4.55 -5.98
N GLU A 54 -2.94 5.08 -4.84
CA GLU A 54 -2.02 5.67 -3.84
C GLU A 54 -1.53 4.60 -2.85
N LEU A 55 -0.22 4.47 -2.64
CA LEU A 55 0.36 3.62 -1.61
C LEU A 55 0.67 4.44 -0.35
N ARG A 56 0.18 4.02 0.80
CA ARG A 56 0.43 4.61 2.11
C ARG A 56 1.20 3.63 2.96
N ILE A 57 2.38 4.05 3.39
CA ILE A 57 3.31 3.24 4.16
C ILE A 57 3.30 3.76 5.58
N HIS A 58 2.76 2.96 6.48
CA HIS A 58 2.75 3.26 7.89
C HIS A 58 4.12 2.94 8.50
N ASN A 59 4.46 3.60 9.59
CA ASN A 59 5.60 3.27 10.43
C ASN A 59 5.17 2.30 11.53
N ARG A 60 6.13 1.83 12.33
CA ARG A 60 5.86 0.89 13.44
C ARG A 60 4.95 1.51 14.52
N ASP A 61 4.95 2.84 14.62
CA ASP A 61 4.04 3.65 15.45
C ASP A 61 2.62 3.80 14.86
N GLY A 62 2.34 3.18 13.70
CA GLY A 62 1.03 3.19 13.06
C GLY A 62 0.69 4.47 12.27
N ARG A 63 1.51 5.52 12.38
CA ARG A 63 1.36 6.75 11.58
C ARG A 63 1.85 6.53 10.16
N ILE A 64 1.32 7.30 9.21
CA ILE A 64 1.81 7.29 7.83
C ILE A 64 3.18 7.98 7.82
N GLY A 65 4.22 7.21 7.53
CA GLY A 65 5.59 7.72 7.41
C GLY A 65 5.92 8.15 5.99
N GLN A 66 5.40 7.41 5.00
CA GLN A 66 5.64 7.66 3.60
C GLN A 66 4.38 7.39 2.80
N SER A 67 4.13 8.20 1.78
CA SER A 67 3.05 8.03 0.82
C SER A 67 3.61 8.12 -0.59
N ASP A 68 3.23 7.17 -1.43
CA ASP A 68 3.66 6.95 -2.79
C ASP A 68 2.41 7.04 -3.67
N SER A 69 2.11 8.24 -4.17
CA SER A 69 0.99 8.46 -5.10
C SER A 69 1.42 8.00 -6.50
N HIS A 70 0.68 7.07 -7.11
CA HIS A 70 1.00 6.57 -8.46
C HIS A 70 -0.06 6.94 -9.50
N GLY A 71 -1.04 7.75 -9.09
CA GLY A 71 -1.93 8.46 -9.99
C GLY A 71 -1.18 9.58 -10.71
N ARG A 72 -0.60 9.26 -11.87
CA ARG A 72 -0.18 10.22 -12.91
C ARG A 72 0.96 11.18 -12.52
N ASP A 73 2.11 10.64 -12.09
CA ASP A 73 3.38 11.38 -12.18
C ASP A 73 4.11 11.01 -13.48
N PRO A 74 4.29 11.93 -14.45
CA PRO A 74 4.99 11.67 -15.71
C PRO A 74 6.52 11.52 -15.56
N ASN A 75 7.05 11.42 -14.35
CA ASN A 75 8.50 11.38 -14.12
C ASN A 75 8.88 10.32 -13.08
N PRO A 76 9.17 9.06 -13.48
CA PRO A 76 9.80 8.13 -12.57
C PRO A 76 11.24 8.63 -12.28
N PRO A 77 11.72 8.62 -11.02
CA PRO A 77 13.12 8.90 -10.76
C PRO A 77 13.95 7.84 -11.51
N ARG A 78 14.78 8.30 -12.45
CA ARG A 78 15.85 7.48 -13.00
C ARG A 78 16.84 7.23 -11.87
N GLY A 79 17.25 5.97 -11.72
CA GLY A 79 18.25 5.55 -10.76
C GLY A 79 19.60 6.21 -10.97
#